data_AF-A0A2E8WJP9-F1
#
_entry.id   AF-A0A2E8WJP9-F1
#
_cell.length_a   1.000
_cell.length_b   1.000
_cell.length_c   1.000
_cell.angle_alpha   90.00
_cell.angle_beta   90.00
_cell.angle_gamma   90.00
#
_symmetry.space_group_name_H-M   'P 1'
#
loop_
_entity.id
_entity.type
_entity.pdbx_description
1 polymer ?
#
loop_
_entity_poly.entity_id
_entity_poly.type
_entity_poly.pdbx_seq_one_letter_code
_entity_poly.pdbx_strand_id
1 'polypeptide(L)'
;MHYWWYDGADDPLQDRFEWAITGPNQPYWHPKAGEEGPPWLHEATRAMELAATTTDPDTLRKYMIIARDLHTNEIPAIPLGAAYRVWGANNRLGNIPEDVSFGETHGAWGRPLTHEQIFVRQ
;
A
#
# COMPACT_ATOMS: atom_id res chain seq x y z
N MET A 1 15.07 5.37 -11.73
CA MET A 1 14.00 6.15 -11.08
C MET A 1 12.70 5.44 -11.38
N HIS A 2 12.05 4.91 -10.37
CA HIS A 2 10.75 4.25 -10.54
C HIS A 2 9.63 5.26 -10.32
N TYR A 3 8.64 5.22 -11.19
CA TYR A 3 7.41 6.00 -11.07
C TYR A 3 6.35 5.08 -10.49
N TRP A 4 6.03 5.28 -9.22
CA TRP A 4 4.98 4.55 -8.50
C TRP A 4 3.84 5.54 -8.33
N TRP A 5 2.71 5.30 -8.98
CA TRP A 5 1.68 6.31 -9.23
C TRP A 5 1.03 6.77 -7.93
N TYR A 6 -0.16 6.29 -7.61
CA TYR A 6 -0.74 6.41 -6.25
C TYR A 6 -0.50 5.15 -5.41
N ASP A 7 0.13 4.12 -5.99
CA ASP A 7 0.41 2.81 -5.38
C ASP A 7 1.37 2.93 -4.17
N GLY A 8 2.12 4.02 -4.08
CA GLY A 8 2.95 4.30 -2.90
C GLY A 8 2.15 4.56 -1.61
N ALA A 9 0.84 4.78 -1.71
CA ALA A 9 -0.06 4.92 -0.58
C ALA A 9 -0.80 3.62 -0.21
N ASP A 10 -0.68 2.57 -1.04
CA ASP A 10 -1.32 1.29 -0.79
C ASP A 10 -0.64 0.51 0.33
N ASP A 11 -1.41 -0.36 0.99
CA ASP A 11 -0.85 -1.25 2.01
C ASP A 11 0.05 -2.29 1.32
N PRO A 12 1.37 -2.23 1.53
CA PRO A 12 2.30 -3.12 0.84
C PRO A 12 2.14 -4.58 1.30
N LEU A 13 1.42 -4.86 2.40
CA LEU A 13 1.06 -6.22 2.80
C LEU A 13 -0.04 -6.83 1.94
N GLN A 14 -0.88 -6.02 1.29
CA GLN A 14 -1.84 -6.55 0.34
C GLN A 14 -1.17 -6.80 -1.02
N ASP A 15 -0.40 -5.82 -1.50
CA ASP A 15 0.23 -5.89 -2.82
C ASP A 15 1.70 -6.32 -2.72
N ARG A 16 1.97 -7.32 -1.89
CA ARG A 16 3.34 -7.80 -1.61
C ARG A 16 4.15 -8.14 -2.85
N PHE A 17 3.50 -8.52 -3.95
CA PHE A 17 4.17 -8.81 -5.22
C PHE A 17 4.83 -7.59 -5.87
N GLU A 18 4.44 -6.38 -5.47
CA GLU A 18 5.04 -5.12 -5.90
C GLU A 18 6.23 -4.72 -5.03
N TRP A 19 6.27 -5.18 -3.78
CA TRP A 19 7.20 -4.70 -2.76
C TRP A 19 8.23 -5.74 -2.30
N ALA A 20 7.96 -7.03 -2.51
CA ALA A 20 8.75 -8.12 -1.97
C ALA A 20 9.02 -9.23 -2.97
N ILE A 21 10.02 -10.07 -2.66
CA ILE A 21 10.38 -11.25 -3.44
C ILE A 21 9.38 -12.36 -3.10
N THR A 22 8.19 -12.29 -3.69
CA THR A 22 7.13 -13.30 -3.45
C THR A 22 7.06 -14.39 -4.52
N GLY A 23 7.90 -14.31 -5.55
CA GLY A 23 7.97 -15.29 -6.64
C GLY A 23 9.18 -15.06 -7.54
N PRO A 24 9.42 -15.97 -8.51
CA PRO A 24 10.63 -15.94 -9.34
C PRO A 24 10.85 -14.64 -10.11
N ASN A 25 9.77 -13.98 -10.54
CA ASN A 25 9.80 -12.75 -11.34
C ASN A 25 9.27 -11.53 -10.57
N GLN A 26 9.35 -11.55 -9.24
CA GLN A 26 8.85 -10.51 -8.36
C GLN A 26 9.96 -9.95 -7.45
N PRO A 27 9.91 -8.65 -7.11
CA PRO A 27 8.89 -7.68 -7.53
C PRO A 27 9.01 -7.29 -9.01
N TYR A 28 7.95 -6.76 -9.62
CA TYR A 28 7.90 -6.53 -11.08
C TYR A 28 9.01 -5.63 -11.61
N TRP A 29 9.52 -4.72 -10.78
CA TRP A 29 10.59 -3.80 -11.11
C TRP A 29 11.99 -4.41 -10.93
N HIS A 30 12.09 -5.60 -10.35
CA HIS A 30 13.32 -6.39 -10.26
C HIS A 30 13.04 -7.90 -10.50
N PRO A 31 12.82 -8.33 -11.75
CA PRO A 31 12.35 -9.68 -12.09
C PRO A 31 13.30 -10.85 -11.77
N LYS A 32 14.48 -10.59 -11.21
CA LYS A 32 15.45 -11.63 -10.81
C LYS A 32 15.84 -11.49 -9.34
N ALA A 33 15.08 -10.71 -8.57
CA ALA A 33 15.42 -10.40 -7.19
C ALA A 33 15.57 -11.65 -6.31
N GLY A 34 14.95 -12.79 -6.65
CA GLY A 34 15.17 -14.05 -5.96
C GLY A 34 16.61 -14.60 -6.08
N GLU A 35 17.31 -14.32 -7.18
CA GLU A 35 18.67 -14.81 -7.46
C GLU A 35 19.73 -13.73 -7.26
N GLU A 36 19.46 -12.51 -7.71
CA GLU A 36 20.42 -11.40 -7.77
C GLU A 36 20.02 -10.20 -6.89
N GLY A 37 18.97 -10.37 -6.08
CA GLY A 37 18.42 -9.29 -5.26
C GLY A 37 19.45 -8.71 -4.30
N PRO A 38 19.46 -7.38 -4.10
CA PRO A 38 20.36 -6.77 -3.15
C PRO A 38 19.99 -7.18 -1.72
N PRO A 39 20.96 -7.22 -0.77
CA PRO A 39 20.71 -7.67 0.60
C PRO A 39 19.56 -6.93 1.30
N TRP A 40 19.41 -5.62 1.05
CA TRP A 40 18.32 -4.82 1.63
C TRP A 40 16.94 -5.31 1.20
N LEU A 41 16.79 -5.82 -0.02
CA LEU A 41 15.50 -6.29 -0.55
C LEU A 41 15.11 -7.63 0.07
N HIS A 42 16.09 -8.49 0.35
CA HIS A 42 15.87 -9.71 1.12
C HIS A 42 15.48 -9.40 2.58
N GLU A 43 16.12 -8.40 3.20
CA GLU A 43 15.78 -7.96 4.55
C GLU A 43 14.37 -7.36 4.61
N ALA A 44 14.03 -6.49 3.65
CA ALA A 44 12.70 -5.91 3.55
C ALA A 44 11.63 -6.98 3.30
N THR A 45 11.89 -7.95 2.40
CA THR A 45 11.02 -9.10 2.17
C THR A 45 10.77 -9.87 3.46
N ARG A 46 11.82 -10.18 4.22
CA ARG A 46 11.71 -10.89 5.50
C ARG A 46 10.91 -10.10 6.53
N ALA A 47 11.10 -8.78 6.60
CA ALA A 47 10.32 -7.93 7.50
C ALA A 47 8.82 -7.99 7.13
N MET A 48 8.48 -7.91 5.86
CA MET A 48 7.09 -8.02 5.39
C MET A 48 6.47 -9.39 5.65
N GLU A 49 7.24 -10.48 5.51
CA GLU A 49 6.79 -11.83 5.88
C GLU A 49 6.50 -11.93 7.38
N LEU A 50 7.38 -11.38 8.23
CA LEU A 50 7.15 -11.36 9.67
C LEU A 50 5.93 -10.51 10.05
N ALA A 51 5.74 -9.35 9.42
CA ALA A 51 4.55 -8.53 9.59
C ALA A 51 3.26 -9.29 9.21
N ALA A 52 3.28 -10.07 8.13
CA ALA A 52 2.13 -10.85 7.67
C ALA A 52 1.77 -12.05 8.57
N THR A 53 2.61 -12.40 9.55
CA THR A 53 2.40 -13.55 10.45
C THR A 53 1.92 -13.17 11.85
N THR A 54 1.70 -11.88 12.11
CA THR A 54 1.30 -11.38 13.44
C THR A 54 -0.01 -10.60 13.37
N THR A 55 -0.76 -10.64 14.47
CA THR A 55 -1.92 -9.77 14.73
C THR A 55 -1.64 -8.74 15.83
N ASP A 56 -0.46 -8.79 16.46
CA ASP A 56 -0.03 -7.80 17.46
C ASP A 56 0.34 -6.47 16.77
N PRO A 57 -0.37 -5.36 17.06
CA PRO A 57 -0.15 -4.08 16.36
C PRO A 57 1.26 -3.52 16.51
N ASP A 58 1.90 -3.71 17.66
CA ASP A 58 3.23 -3.19 17.92
C ASP A 58 4.29 -3.96 17.14
N THR A 59 4.18 -5.29 17.12
CA THR A 59 5.03 -6.16 16.30
C THR A 59 4.84 -5.90 14.81
N LEU A 60 3.59 -5.75 14.35
CA LEU A 60 3.28 -5.39 12.96
C LEU A 60 3.94 -4.06 12.60
N ARG A 61 3.72 -3.02 13.41
CA ARG A 61 4.28 -1.68 13.20
C ARG A 61 5.81 -1.71 13.11
N LYS A 62 6.47 -2.45 14.01
CA LYS A 62 7.93 -2.60 14.01
C LYS A 62 8.44 -3.10 12.66
N TYR A 63 7.90 -4.21 12.16
CA TYR A 63 8.37 -4.79 10.91
C TYR A 63 8.01 -3.94 9.68
N MET A 64 6.83 -3.31 9.68
CA MET A 64 6.44 -2.39 8.61
C MET A 64 7.33 -1.14 8.55
N ILE A 65 7.80 -0.63 9.69
CA ILE A 65 8.77 0.47 9.72
C ILE A 65 10.10 0.05 9.09
N ILE A 66 10.61 -1.14 9.42
CA ILE A 66 11.85 -1.66 8.85
C ILE A 66 11.74 -1.78 7.33
N ALA A 67 10.66 -2.40 6.83
CA ALA A 67 10.43 -2.54 5.39
C ALA A 67 10.36 -1.17 4.70
N ARG A 68 9.59 -0.22 5.25
CA ARG A 68 9.46 1.14 4.73
C ARG A 68 10.81 1.85 4.67
N ASP A 69 11.61 1.80 5.73
CA ASP A 69 12.87 2.53 5.82
C ASP A 69 13.88 1.99 4.81
N LEU A 70 13.96 0.67 4.61
CA LEU A 70 14.79 0.05 3.57
C LEU A 70 14.38 0.52 2.17
N HIS A 71 13.09 0.50 1.85
CA HIS A 71 12.59 0.98 0.55
C HIS A 71 12.87 2.48 0.36
N THR A 72 12.67 3.29 1.40
CA THR A 72 12.87 4.75 1.35
C THR A 72 14.34 5.12 1.10
N ASN A 73 15.27 4.36 1.68
CA ASN A 73 16.70 4.65 1.57
C ASN A 73 17.31 4.13 0.27
N GLU A 74 16.82 2.99 -0.24
CA GLU A 74 17.50 2.24 -1.30
C GLU A 74 16.83 2.41 -2.67
N ILE A 75 15.52 2.69 -2.73
CA ILE A 75 14.81 2.82 -3.98
C ILE A 75 14.69 4.29 -4.37
N PRO A 76 15.26 4.71 -5.52
CA PRO A 76 14.97 6.02 -6.09
C PRO A 76 13.57 5.98 -6.75
N ALA A 77 12.52 5.93 -5.94
CA ALA A 77 11.13 6.00 -6.35
C ALA A 77 10.49 7.32 -5.88
N ILE A 78 9.59 7.87 -6.69
CA ILE A 78 8.77 9.02 -6.32
C ILE A 78 7.33 8.55 -6.32
N PRO A 79 6.72 8.30 -5.14
CA PRO A 79 5.27 8.17 -5.06
C PRO A 79 4.64 9.53 -5.37
N LEU A 80 3.63 9.60 -6.24
CA LEU A 80 2.96 10.88 -6.53
C LEU A 80 2.11 11.40 -5.36
N GLY A 81 1.85 10.55 -4.38
CA GLY A 81 1.10 10.86 -3.17
C GLY A 81 0.03 9.82 -2.92
N ALA A 82 -0.99 10.21 -2.17
CA ALA A 82 -2.25 9.47 -2.09
C ALA A 82 -3.35 10.31 -2.71
N ALA A 83 -4.39 9.66 -3.23
CA ALA A 83 -5.64 10.37 -3.43
C ALA A 83 -6.25 10.69 -2.08
N TYR A 84 -6.80 11.89 -1.97
CA TYR A 84 -7.38 12.37 -0.72
C TYR A 84 -8.77 12.95 -0.92
N ARG A 85 -9.35 13.00 -2.13
CA ARG A 85 -10.68 13.63 -2.32
C ARG A 85 -11.49 12.99 -3.43
N VAL A 86 -12.78 12.79 -3.16
CA VAL A 86 -13.78 12.54 -4.20
C VAL A 86 -13.84 13.77 -5.10
N TRP A 87 -13.55 13.60 -6.40
CA TRP A 87 -13.53 14.72 -7.36
C TRP A 87 -14.89 15.43 -7.47
N GLY A 88 -15.99 14.68 -7.28
CA GLY A 88 -17.33 15.24 -7.16
C GLY A 88 -18.32 14.19 -6.66
N ALA A 89 -19.21 14.60 -5.77
CA ALA A 89 -20.36 13.83 -5.35
C ALA A 89 -21.63 14.65 -5.56
N ASN A 90 -22.76 13.99 -5.79
CA ASN A 90 -24.04 14.69 -5.91
C ASN A 90 -24.36 15.37 -4.57
N ASN A 91 -24.71 16.67 -4.59
CA ASN A 91 -25.01 17.45 -3.38
C ASN A 91 -26.19 16.89 -2.55
N ARG A 92 -27.02 16.03 -3.16
CA ARG A 92 -28.09 15.32 -2.47
C ARG A 92 -27.58 14.14 -1.66
N LEU A 93 -26.33 13.71 -1.81
CA LEU A 93 -25.78 12.63 -1.02
C LEU A 93 -25.24 13.16 0.31
N GLY A 94 -25.64 12.51 1.39
CA GLY A 94 -25.13 12.68 2.74
C GLY A 94 -24.06 11.64 3.04
N ASN A 95 -23.21 11.95 4.03
CA ASN A 95 -22.18 11.05 4.53
C ASN A 95 -21.16 10.59 3.47
N ILE A 96 -20.85 11.48 2.52
CA ILE A 96 -19.75 11.26 1.57
C ILE A 96 -18.44 11.55 2.32
N PRO A 97 -17.47 10.61 2.34
CA PRO A 97 -16.18 10.84 2.95
C PRO A 97 -15.40 11.94 2.23
N GLU A 98 -14.67 12.72 3.01
CA GLU A 98 -13.78 13.74 2.49
C GLU A 98 -12.50 13.12 1.91
N ASP A 99 -12.06 11.99 2.47
CA ASP A 99 -10.87 11.25 2.08
C ASP A 99 -11.21 9.92 1.40
N VAL A 100 -10.59 9.63 0.25
CA VAL A 100 -10.71 8.34 -0.46
C VAL A 100 -9.34 7.87 -0.92
N SER A 101 -9.04 6.58 -0.73
CA SER A 101 -7.88 5.96 -1.37
C SER A 101 -8.32 5.36 -2.71
N PHE A 102 -7.57 5.59 -3.80
CA PHE A 102 -7.76 4.81 -5.04
C PHE A 102 -7.28 3.37 -4.89
N GLY A 103 -6.62 3.05 -3.77
CA GLY A 103 -6.29 1.70 -3.40
C GLY A 103 -7.52 0.81 -3.35
N GLU A 104 -7.61 -0.11 -4.32
CA GLU A 104 -8.55 -1.23 -4.25
C GLU A 104 -8.28 -2.09 -3.00
N THR A 105 -7.11 -1.89 -2.36
CA THR A 105 -6.70 -2.58 -1.14
C THR A 105 -7.71 -2.50 0.00
N HIS A 106 -8.52 -1.43 0.03
CA HIS A 106 -9.61 -1.24 0.98
C HIS A 106 -10.97 -1.06 0.30
N GLY A 107 -11.10 -1.46 -0.97
CA GLY A 107 -12.32 -1.28 -1.78
C GLY A 107 -12.48 0.11 -2.37
N ALA A 108 -11.39 0.85 -2.63
CA ALA A 108 -11.35 2.17 -3.27
C ALA A 108 -12.02 3.33 -2.49
N TRP A 109 -12.37 3.11 -1.23
CA TRP A 109 -12.90 4.12 -0.30
C TRP A 109 -12.15 3.95 1.02
N GLY A 110 -11.43 5.00 1.46
CA GLY A 110 -10.47 4.91 2.56
C GLY A 110 -11.13 4.45 3.86
N ARG A 111 -10.67 3.31 4.40
CA ARG A 111 -11.20 2.57 5.57
C ARG A 111 -12.71 2.29 5.49
N PRO A 112 -13.11 1.01 5.47
CA PRO A 112 -14.34 0.50 4.86
C PRO A 112 -15.56 1.37 5.19
N LEU A 113 -15.90 2.27 4.27
CA LEU A 113 -17.20 2.91 4.23
C LEU A 113 -18.10 1.97 3.44
N THR A 114 -19.00 1.33 4.17
CA THR A 114 -20.09 0.55 3.60
C THR A 114 -21.01 1.54 2.87
N HIS A 115 -21.28 1.32 1.57
CA HIS A 115 -22.24 2.11 0.78
C HIS A 115 -23.59 2.30 1.53
N GLU A 116 -23.89 1.37 2.44
CA GLU A 116 -24.97 1.34 3.41
C GLU A 116 -25.05 2.59 4.30
N GLN A 117 -23.99 3.37 4.45
CA GLN A 117 -24.00 4.62 5.23
C GLN A 117 -24.24 5.87 4.38
N ILE A 118 -24.21 5.77 3.04
CA ILE A 118 -24.50 6.89 2.14
C ILE A 118 -26.02 7.00 2.00
N PHE A 119 -26.55 8.21 2.12
CA PHE A 119 -28.00 8.47 2.04
C PHE A 119 -28.33 9.66 1.16
N VAL A 120 -29.60 9.77 0.73
CA VAL A 120 -30.11 10.95 0.03
C VAL A 120 -30.70 11.93 1.05
N ARG A 121 -30.14 13.14 1.13
CA ARG A 121 -30.65 14.26 1.92
C ARG A 121 -32.08 14.60 1.46
N GLN A 122 -32.95 14.91 2.42
CA GLN A 122 -34.30 15.42 2.18
C GLN A 122 -34.26 16.84 1.61
#